data_AF-A0A920P1J7-F1
#
_entry.id   AF-A0A920P1J7-F1
#
_cell.length_a   1.000
_cell.length_b   1.000
_cell.length_c   1.000
_cell.angle_alpha   90.00
_cell.angle_beta   90.00
_cell.angle_gamma   90.00
#
_symmetry.space_group_name_H-M   'P 1'
#
loop_
_entity.id
_entity.type
_entity.pdbx_description
1 polymer ?
#
loop_
_entity_poly.entity_id
_entity_poly.type
_entity_poly.pdbx_seq_one_letter_code
_entity_poly.pdbx_strand_id
1 'polypeptide(L)'
;MFLKSGVECEYFLISPDGNSIADNKDVADKPCYDQSALMRQYDLISEICDKMIKLGWGLIKMIRGCKWSFEMNWDFSDCLTTADRHVFLNLW
;
A
#
# COMPACT_ATOMS: atom_id res chain seq x y z
N MET A 1 1.25 -29.96 -8.63
CA MET A 1 0.73 -29.07 -7.57
C MET A 1 1.14 -27.66 -7.94
N PHE A 2 0.20 -26.73 -8.12
CA PHE A 2 0.49 -25.32 -8.42
C PHE A 2 0.28 -24.51 -7.14
N LEU A 3 1.28 -23.72 -6.75
CA LEU A 3 1.20 -22.83 -5.58
C LEU A 3 0.67 -21.47 -6.01
N LYS A 4 -0.37 -21.00 -5.33
CA LYS A 4 -0.92 -19.65 -5.47
C LYS A 4 -0.74 -18.88 -4.17
N SER A 5 -0.41 -17.60 -4.27
CA SER A 5 -0.18 -16.73 -3.12
C SER A 5 -0.67 -15.31 -3.38
N GLY A 6 -1.12 -14.65 -2.32
CA GLY A 6 -1.29 -13.19 -2.25
C GLY A 6 -0.25 -12.60 -1.30
N VAL A 7 -0.06 -11.29 -1.37
CA VAL A 7 0.79 -10.53 -0.45
C VAL A 7 0.01 -9.30 0.02
N GLU A 8 0.19 -8.95 1.29
CA GLU A 8 -0.35 -7.74 1.92
C GLU A 8 0.86 -6.86 2.26
N CYS A 9 1.23 -5.98 1.33
CA CYS A 9 2.46 -5.20 1.43
C CYS A 9 2.21 -3.92 2.23
N GLU A 10 2.50 -3.95 3.53
CA GLU A 10 2.52 -2.74 4.36
C GLU A 10 3.76 -1.88 4.09
N TYR A 11 3.57 -0.57 4.01
CA TYR A 11 4.65 0.41 3.83
C TYR A 11 4.38 1.71 4.57
N PHE A 12 5.45 2.46 4.83
CA PHE A 12 5.42 3.75 5.52
C PHE A 12 5.77 4.87 4.56
N LEU A 13 5.02 5.98 4.65
CA LEU A 13 5.42 7.23 4.02
C LEU A 13 6.27 8.03 4.99
N ILE A 14 7.53 8.24 4.62
CA ILE A 14 8.55 8.93 5.41
C ILE A 14 9.02 10.20 4.71
N SER A 15 9.71 11.06 5.45
CA SER A 15 10.38 12.22 4.92
C SER A 15 11.51 11.79 3.96
N PRO A 16 11.88 12.62 2.97
CA PRO A 16 12.93 12.29 2.00
C PRO A 16 14.31 12.02 2.64
N ASP A 17 14.58 12.58 3.81
CA ASP A 17 15.81 12.34 4.58
C ASP A 17 15.74 11.06 5.44
N GLY A 18 14.58 10.40 5.49
CA GLY A 18 14.31 9.16 6.23
C GLY A 18 14.24 9.31 7.75
N ASN A 19 14.29 10.52 8.28
CA ASN A 19 14.35 10.75 9.73
C ASN A 19 12.99 10.91 10.40
N SER A 20 11.94 11.17 9.62
CA SER A 20 10.59 11.32 10.14
C SER A 20 9.56 10.69 9.23
N ILE A 21 8.34 10.65 9.73
CA ILE A 21 7.12 10.37 8.97
C ILE A 21 6.83 11.50 7.96
N ALA A 22 6.07 11.18 6.91
CA ALA A 22 5.66 12.17 5.92
C ALA A 22 4.56 13.12 6.42
N ASP A 23 3.67 12.66 7.30
CA ASP A 23 2.52 13.44 7.78
C ASP A 23 2.57 13.72 9.28
N ASN A 24 3.11 14.87 9.69
CA ASN A 24 3.18 15.25 11.10
C ASN A 24 1.81 15.43 11.79
N LYS A 25 0.69 15.47 11.06
CA LYS A 25 -0.66 15.62 11.64
C LYS A 25 -1.28 14.29 12.05
N ASP A 26 -0.66 13.18 11.72
CA ASP A 26 -1.21 11.84 11.95
C ASP A 26 -0.93 11.30 13.39
N VAL A 27 -1.35 12.09 14.40
CA VAL A 27 -0.96 11.87 15.80
C VAL A 27 -1.89 10.95 16.60
N ALA A 28 -2.97 10.44 16.03
CA ALA A 28 -4.01 9.69 16.74
C ALA A 28 -3.48 8.45 17.50
N ASP A 29 -4.09 8.16 18.66
CA ASP A 29 -3.73 7.01 19.52
C ASP A 29 -4.22 5.68 18.94
N LYS A 30 -5.34 5.69 18.20
CA LYS A 30 -5.90 4.55 17.46
C LYS A 30 -6.00 4.90 15.97
N PRO A 31 -4.87 4.86 15.26
CA PRO A 31 -4.74 5.38 13.89
C PRO A 31 -5.30 4.46 12.80
N CYS A 32 -5.48 3.18 13.09
CA CYS A 32 -5.94 2.18 12.13
C CYS A 32 -7.27 2.61 11.49
N TYR A 33 -7.34 2.56 10.15
CA TYR A 33 -8.49 3.02 9.35
C TYR A 33 -8.89 4.50 9.49
N ASP A 34 -8.04 5.38 10.03
CA ASP A 34 -8.35 6.80 10.08
C ASP A 34 -8.44 7.40 8.67
N GLN A 35 -9.67 7.79 8.33
CA GLN A 35 -10.02 8.40 7.07
C GLN A 35 -9.26 9.71 6.83
N SER A 36 -8.98 10.49 7.87
CA SER A 36 -8.36 11.81 7.70
C SER A 36 -6.91 11.69 7.23
N ALA A 37 -6.12 10.78 7.81
CA ALA A 37 -4.76 10.51 7.34
C ALA A 37 -4.74 9.90 5.94
N LEU A 38 -5.67 8.99 5.63
CA LEU A 38 -5.80 8.42 4.29
C LEU A 38 -6.07 9.50 3.25
N MET A 39 -7.03 10.38 3.52
CA MET A 39 -7.41 11.45 2.59
C MET A 39 -6.32 12.53 2.44
N ARG A 40 -5.45 12.73 3.43
CA ARG A 40 -4.29 13.63 3.30
C ARG A 40 -3.23 13.12 2.33
N GLN A 41 -3.18 11.81 2.10
CA GLN A 41 -2.27 11.16 1.16
C GLN A 41 -3.00 10.69 -0.12
N TYR A 42 -4.23 11.17 -0.34
CA TYR A 42 -5.11 10.68 -1.39
C TYR A 42 -4.49 10.76 -2.79
N ASP A 43 -3.78 11.84 -3.11
CA ASP A 43 -3.22 12.05 -4.45
C ASP A 43 -2.21 10.94 -4.81
N LEU A 44 -1.28 10.63 -3.90
CA LEU A 44 -0.31 9.55 -4.10
C LEU A 44 -1.00 8.19 -4.14
N ILE A 45 -1.87 7.94 -3.17
CA ILE A 45 -2.56 6.66 -2.98
C ILE A 45 -3.45 6.34 -4.19
N SER A 46 -4.21 7.32 -4.67
CA SER A 46 -5.09 7.19 -5.83
C SER A 46 -4.30 6.98 -7.12
N GLU A 47 -3.15 7.64 -7.29
CA GLU A 47 -2.31 7.41 -8.46
C GLU A 47 -1.83 5.95 -8.52
N ILE A 48 -1.31 5.41 -7.40
CA ILE A 48 -0.83 4.02 -7.36
C ILE A 48 -2.00 3.05 -7.62
N CYS A 49 -3.17 3.31 -7.03
CA CYS A 49 -4.38 2.52 -7.30
C CYS A 49 -4.73 2.50 -8.79
N ASP A 50 -4.71 3.67 -9.45
CA ASP A 50 -5.00 3.79 -10.87
C ASP A 50 -3.98 3.05 -11.75
N LYS A 51 -2.69 3.07 -11.38
CA LYS A 51 -1.67 2.26 -12.08
C LYS A 51 -1.96 0.77 -11.93
N MET A 52 -2.29 0.29 -10.74
CA MET A 52 -2.60 -1.12 -10.51
C MET A 52 -3.87 -1.58 -11.24
N ILE A 53 -4.89 -0.71 -11.33
CA ILE A 53 -6.09 -0.96 -12.14
C ILE A 53 -5.71 -1.09 -13.62
N LYS A 54 -4.87 -0.19 -14.15
CA LYS A 54 -4.37 -0.25 -15.54
C LYS A 54 -3.53 -1.50 -15.82
N LEU A 55 -2.77 -1.98 -14.83
CA LEU A 55 -2.00 -3.22 -14.91
C LEU A 55 -2.87 -4.48 -14.79
N GLY A 56 -4.15 -4.36 -14.43
CA GLY A 56 -5.10 -5.46 -14.34
C GLY A 56 -4.85 -6.40 -13.16
N TRP A 57 -4.28 -5.88 -12.06
CA TRP A 57 -3.93 -6.72 -10.90
C TRP A 57 -5.11 -7.01 -9.97
N GLY A 58 -6.28 -6.42 -10.22
CA GLY A 58 -7.47 -6.60 -9.39
C GLY A 58 -7.26 -6.01 -8.01
N LEU A 59 -7.15 -4.68 -7.93
CA LEU A 59 -7.03 -3.97 -6.65
C LEU A 59 -8.30 -4.20 -5.81
N ILE A 60 -8.13 -4.77 -4.61
CA ILE A 60 -9.25 -5.14 -3.74
C ILE A 60 -9.46 -4.05 -2.68
N LYS A 61 -8.38 -3.66 -2.00
CA LYS A 61 -8.43 -2.76 -0.85
C LYS A 61 -7.14 -1.95 -0.75
N MET A 62 -7.31 -0.67 -0.43
CA MET A 62 -6.28 0.19 0.12
C MET A 62 -6.71 0.52 1.54
N ILE A 63 -5.94 0.11 2.54
CA ILE A 63 -6.27 0.35 3.95
C ILE A 63 -5.11 0.96 4.70
N ARG A 64 -5.45 1.59 5.82
CA ARG A 64 -4.48 2.08 6.78
C ARG A 64 -4.30 1.02 7.86
N GLY A 65 -3.16 0.33 7.87
CA GLY A 65 -2.85 -0.77 8.79
C GLY A 65 -2.57 -0.29 10.21
N CYS A 66 -1.55 0.54 10.40
CA CYS A 66 -1.20 1.10 11.72
C CYS A 66 -0.79 2.58 11.62
N LYS A 67 -0.26 3.14 12.72
CA LYS A 67 0.20 4.54 12.72
C LYS A 67 1.22 4.71 11.60
N TRP A 68 1.01 5.69 10.73
CA TRP A 68 1.93 6.00 9.63
C TRP A 68 2.09 4.92 8.55
N SER A 69 1.35 3.81 8.61
CA SER A 69 1.42 2.68 7.67
C SER A 69 0.20 2.61 6.75
N PHE A 70 0.46 2.25 5.50
CA PHE A 70 -0.53 1.97 4.47
C PHE A 70 -0.34 0.54 3.95
N GLU A 71 -1.42 -0.09 3.51
CA GLU A 71 -1.43 -1.45 3.01
C GLU A 71 -2.23 -1.51 1.71
N MET A 72 -1.67 -2.19 0.72
CA MET A 72 -2.27 -2.36 -0.60
C MET A 72 -2.46 -3.83 -0.92
N ASN A 73 -3.71 -4.20 -1.19
CA ASN A 73 -4.12 -5.58 -1.44
C ASN A 73 -4.66 -5.73 -2.86
N TRP A 74 -4.18 -6.74 -3.57
CA TRP A 74 -4.61 -7.12 -4.91
C TRP A 74 -4.84 -8.64 -5.02
N ASP A 75 -5.40 -9.08 -6.14
CA ASP A 75 -5.75 -10.47 -6.36
C ASP A 75 -4.53 -11.41 -6.29
N PHE A 76 -4.73 -12.53 -5.59
CA PHE A 76 -3.75 -13.61 -5.56
C PHE A 76 -3.55 -14.20 -6.96
N SER A 77 -2.33 -14.65 -7.24
CA SER A 77 -1.99 -15.29 -8.51
C SER A 77 -1.08 -16.50 -8.27
N ASP A 78 -0.60 -17.12 -9.35
CA ASP A 78 0.46 -18.12 -9.26
C ASP A 78 1.70 -17.50 -8.60
N CYS A 79 2.38 -18.28 -7.77
CA CYS A 79 3.42 -17.78 -6.86
C CYS A 79 4.52 -16.97 -7.58
N LEU A 80 4.92 -17.38 -8.79
CA LEU A 80 5.90 -16.64 -9.59
C LEU A 80 5.36 -15.27 -10.02
N THR A 81 4.12 -15.21 -10.53
CA THR A 81 3.45 -13.97 -10.90
C THR A 81 3.29 -13.04 -9.70
N THR A 82 2.90 -13.57 -8.53
CA THR A 82 2.79 -12.77 -7.31
C THR A 82 4.16 -12.24 -6.86
N ALA A 83 5.22 -13.03 -6.98
CA ALA A 83 6.59 -12.59 -6.65
C ALA A 83 7.06 -11.46 -7.58
N ASP A 84 6.84 -11.59 -8.89
CA ASP A 84 7.18 -10.54 -9.87
C ASP A 84 6.44 -9.23 -9.57
N ARG A 85 5.13 -9.31 -9.28
CA ARG A 85 4.31 -8.16 -8.89
C ARG A 85 4.79 -7.51 -7.59
N HIS A 86 5.15 -8.31 -6.60
CA HIS A 86 5.65 -7.81 -5.31
C HIS A 86 6.97 -7.06 -5.46
N VAL A 87 7.92 -7.61 -6.22
CA VAL A 87 9.20 -6.91 -6.48
C VAL A 87 8.96 -5.63 -7.28
N PHE A 88 8.07 -5.66 -8.28
CA PHE A 88 7.73 -4.47 -9.05
C PHE A 88 7.12 -3.36 -8.20
N LEU A 89 6.25 -3.70 -7.23
CA LEU A 89 5.66 -2.72 -6.32
C LEU A 89 6.72 -1.99 -5.48
N ASN A 90 7.75 -2.70 -5.00
CA ASN A 90 8.82 -2.11 -4.18
C ASN A 90 9.75 -1.16 -4.95
N LEU A 91 9.64 -1.08 -6.28
CA LEU A 91 10.42 -0.14 -7.11
C LEU A 91 9.74 1.22 -7.27
N TRP A 92 8.47 1.33 -6.87
CA TRP A 92 7.69 2.57 -6.87
C TRP A 92 7.69 3.20 -5.48
#